data_AF-E7GTB9-F1
#
_entry.id   AF-E7GTB9-F1
#
_cell.length_a   1.000
_cell.length_b   1.000
_cell.length_c   1.000
_cell.angle_alpha   90.00
_cell.angle_beta   90.00
_cell.angle_gamma   90.00
#
_symmetry.space_group_name_H-M   'P 1'
#
loop_
_entity.id
_entity.type
_entity.pdbx_description
1 polymer ?
#
loop_
_entity_poly.entity_id
_entity_poly.type
_entity_poly.pdbx_seq_one_letter_code
_entity_poly.pdbx_strand_id
1 'polypeptide(L)'
;MFGQTLMVLLALTIIIGTFFGCFLRNLYEEQYLEKQSDVCFANIKERSLEADKAAASLTAKMESLLQAQDCSRLMVSGKDLLQQQAMNVVQELSSLVDRDEDVMEAYLYLPYSEKVLGSDKSVVNSDNFARQELLRGAGNGYGDEAEPEPSGLQDMQEVESGLFCLDGEGWMIMDYPDSKTLARVILKLNLPELYRKMGLAAEQTTGSGMIYVYDSREVPVFSDMLAYPGADKLLVSEQERKEDGKEIYRSGGGYILVYQSGRTGWYFIQRMEGIHLDVETPRLVKALATYGLLALVLLALAAVYLIWRIYRPFRALLDSLISQKNPGYALADRASFATEQELLRGIMAGDREQNQRLRDILQSVGASLSEHLFKGLLTGSSWEEGAVRETLEQIESPSI
;
A
#
# COMPACT_ATOMS: atom_id res chain seq x y z
N MET A 1 3.43 -44.86 7.21
CA MET A 1 4.12 -43.98 8.18
C MET A 1 4.97 -42.91 7.49
N PHE A 2 6.00 -43.26 6.69
CA PHE A 2 6.89 -42.26 6.04
C PHE A 2 6.19 -41.32 5.04
N GLY A 3 5.25 -41.83 4.24
CA GLY A 3 4.46 -41.00 3.31
C GLY A 3 3.50 -40.01 3.99
N GLN A 4 2.98 -40.38 5.17
CA GLN A 4 2.11 -39.49 5.96
C GLN A 4 2.90 -38.36 6.61
N THR A 5 4.11 -38.64 7.10
CA THR A 5 5.00 -37.61 7.64
C THR A 5 5.53 -36.66 6.56
N LEU A 6 5.79 -37.16 5.35
CA LEU A 6 6.16 -36.33 4.21
C LEU A 6 5.02 -35.39 3.79
N MET A 7 3.79 -35.90 3.70
CA MET A 7 2.60 -35.10 3.36
C MET A 7 2.32 -34.00 4.38
N VAL A 8 2.47 -34.27 5.68
CA VAL A 8 2.28 -33.26 6.72
C VAL A 8 3.34 -32.16 6.61
N LEU A 9 4.59 -32.52 6.30
CA LEU A 9 5.66 -31.53 6.14
C LEU A 9 5.46 -30.67 4.89
N LEU A 10 4.96 -31.25 3.80
CA LEU A 10 4.64 -30.55 2.55
C LEU A 10 3.43 -29.61 2.70
N ALA A 11 2.40 -30.05 3.44
CA ALA A 11 1.27 -29.19 3.77
C ALA A 11 1.69 -28.01 4.66
N LEU A 12 2.57 -28.26 5.65
CA LEU A 12 3.07 -27.22 6.54
C LEU A 12 3.91 -26.17 5.77
N THR A 13 4.76 -26.60 4.84
CA THR A 13 5.57 -25.66 4.03
C THR A 13 4.71 -24.83 3.09
N ILE A 14 3.65 -25.40 2.50
CA ILE A 14 2.70 -24.64 1.69
C ILE A 14 1.98 -23.60 2.54
N ILE A 15 1.48 -23.98 3.72
CA ILE A 15 0.75 -23.06 4.62
C ILE A 15 1.67 -21.91 5.06
N ILE A 16 2.88 -22.22 5.51
CA ILE A 16 3.87 -21.21 5.92
C ILE A 16 4.25 -20.32 4.73
N GLY A 17 4.46 -20.89 3.55
CA GLY A 17 4.76 -20.13 2.33
C GLY A 17 3.63 -19.18 1.92
N THR A 18 2.37 -19.63 1.98
CA THR A 18 1.20 -18.79 1.68
C THR A 18 1.00 -17.70 2.73
N PHE A 19 1.12 -18.02 4.01
CA PHE A 19 0.99 -17.04 5.08
C PHE A 19 2.07 -15.97 4.97
N PHE A 20 3.31 -16.38 4.68
CA PHE A 20 4.43 -15.48 4.52
C PHE A 20 4.31 -14.61 3.27
N GLY A 21 3.83 -15.16 2.15
CA GLY A 21 3.54 -14.40 0.93
C GLY A 21 2.46 -13.33 1.15
N CYS A 22 1.37 -13.68 1.83
CA CYS A 22 0.32 -12.71 2.18
C CYS A 22 0.82 -11.66 3.17
N PHE A 23 1.57 -12.06 4.20
CA PHE A 23 2.08 -11.14 5.22
C PHE A 23 3.10 -10.15 4.65
N LEU A 24 4.03 -10.61 3.81
CA LEU A 24 4.98 -9.74 3.12
C LEU A 24 4.29 -8.76 2.17
N ARG A 25 3.26 -9.21 1.46
CA ARG A 25 2.48 -8.35 0.57
C ARG A 25 1.82 -7.22 1.37
N ASN A 26 1.15 -7.55 2.47
CA ASN A 26 0.47 -6.56 3.31
C ASN A 26 1.45 -5.56 3.93
N LEU A 27 2.56 -6.05 4.53
CA LEU A 27 3.57 -5.15 5.11
C LEU A 27 4.24 -4.26 4.06
N TYR A 28 4.49 -4.80 2.86
CA TYR A 28 5.08 -4.02 1.77
C TYR A 28 4.10 -2.96 1.28
N GLU A 29 2.83 -3.31 1.13
CA GLU A 29 1.78 -2.38 0.74
C GLU A 29 1.65 -1.23 1.76
N GLU A 30 1.59 -1.55 3.06
CA GLU A 30 1.55 -0.54 4.13
C GLU A 30 2.79 0.38 4.14
N GLN A 31 4.00 -0.18 4.07
CA GLN A 31 5.23 0.63 4.11
C GLN A 31 5.47 1.45 2.84
N TYR A 32 5.08 0.91 1.68
CA TYR A 32 5.15 1.63 0.42
C TYR A 32 4.15 2.79 0.44
N LEU A 33 2.91 2.51 0.85
CA LEU A 33 1.87 3.53 1.02
C LEU A 33 2.33 4.63 1.96
N GLU A 34 2.85 4.29 3.13
CA GLU A 34 3.31 5.27 4.11
C GLU A 34 4.38 6.19 3.52
N LYS A 35 5.44 5.62 2.94
CA LYS A 35 6.55 6.41 2.37
C LYS A 35 6.16 7.22 1.15
N GLN A 36 5.45 6.62 0.21
CA GLN A 36 5.04 7.31 -1.01
C GLN A 36 4.06 8.43 -0.67
N SER A 37 3.10 8.15 0.21
CA SER A 37 2.15 9.16 0.65
C SER A 37 2.83 10.28 1.44
N ASP A 38 3.89 10.02 2.21
CA ASP A 38 4.68 11.09 2.87
C ASP A 38 5.45 11.96 1.89
N VAL A 39 6.06 11.37 0.86
CA VAL A 39 6.75 12.12 -0.20
C VAL A 39 5.76 12.96 -1.01
N CYS A 40 4.65 12.35 -1.45
CA CYS A 40 3.58 13.06 -2.16
C CYS A 40 2.97 14.17 -1.29
N PHE A 41 2.71 13.89 -0.01
CA PHE A 41 2.19 14.89 0.91
C PHE A 41 3.16 16.05 1.14
N ALA A 42 4.45 15.76 1.32
CA ALA A 42 5.47 16.80 1.47
C ALA A 42 5.52 17.70 0.23
N ASN A 43 5.44 17.12 -0.97
CA ASN A 43 5.43 17.85 -2.23
C ASN A 43 4.15 18.71 -2.37
N ILE A 44 2.96 18.13 -2.14
CA ILE A 44 1.70 18.88 -2.13
C ILE A 44 1.75 20.05 -1.13
N LYS A 45 2.25 19.80 0.08
CA LYS A 45 2.35 20.80 1.15
C LYS A 45 3.34 21.91 0.80
N GLU A 46 4.44 21.59 0.12
CA GLU A 46 5.37 22.59 -0.39
C GLU A 46 4.69 23.48 -1.45
N ARG A 47 3.88 22.90 -2.35
CA ARG A 47 3.17 23.65 -3.39
C ARG A 47 2.04 24.51 -2.81
N SER A 48 1.28 23.95 -1.87
CA SER A 48 0.22 24.69 -1.19
C SER A 48 0.79 25.85 -0.40
N LEU A 49 1.99 25.71 0.18
CA LEU A 49 2.65 26.79 0.92
C LEU A 49 2.95 28.00 0.02
N GLU A 50 3.30 27.79 -1.25
CA GLU A 50 3.49 28.90 -2.20
C GLU A 50 2.18 29.64 -2.50
N ALA A 51 1.08 28.90 -2.69
CA ALA A 51 -0.26 29.51 -2.81
C ALA A 51 -0.67 30.27 -1.55
N ASP A 52 -0.41 29.69 -0.37
CA ASP A 52 -0.73 30.30 0.93
C ASP A 52 0.08 31.58 1.20
N LYS A 53 1.33 31.64 0.72
CA LYS A 53 2.18 32.85 0.76
C LYS A 53 1.62 33.93 -0.16
N ALA A 54 1.24 33.58 -1.39
CA ALA A 54 0.65 34.52 -2.34
C ALA A 54 -0.66 35.09 -1.79
N ALA A 55 -1.57 34.22 -1.34
CA ALA A 55 -2.83 34.63 -0.72
C ALA A 55 -2.61 35.55 0.49
N ALA A 56 -1.68 35.22 1.39
CA ALA A 56 -1.38 36.06 2.55
C ALA A 56 -0.78 37.41 2.19
N SER A 57 0.07 37.46 1.16
CA SER A 57 0.63 38.72 0.65
C SER A 57 -0.49 39.60 0.09
N LEU A 58 -1.41 39.04 -0.67
CA LEU A 58 -2.56 39.74 -1.23
C LEU A 58 -3.53 40.21 -0.14
N THR A 59 -3.85 39.37 0.85
CA THR A 59 -4.65 39.75 2.03
C THR A 59 -4.05 40.98 2.72
N ALA A 60 -2.75 40.98 3.01
CA ALA A 60 -2.09 42.11 3.66
C ALA A 60 -2.13 43.39 2.81
N LYS A 61 -2.04 43.27 1.48
CA LYS A 61 -2.15 44.41 0.56
C LYS A 61 -3.58 44.96 0.53
N MET A 62 -4.59 44.10 0.49
CA MET A 62 -6.02 44.49 0.56
C MET A 62 -6.33 45.19 1.88
N GLU A 63 -5.86 44.66 3.01
CA GLU A 63 -5.99 45.29 4.33
C GLU A 63 -5.31 46.67 4.36
N SER A 64 -4.10 46.78 3.81
CA SER A 64 -3.37 48.05 3.74
C SER A 64 -4.12 49.09 2.87
N LEU A 65 -4.75 48.67 1.77
CA LEU A 65 -5.55 49.53 0.92
C LEU A 65 -6.80 50.03 1.67
N LEU A 66 -7.49 49.15 2.39
CA LEU A 66 -8.67 49.49 3.19
C LEU A 66 -8.34 50.45 4.34
N GLN A 67 -7.18 50.29 4.97
CA GLN A 67 -6.69 51.16 6.04
C GLN A 67 -6.12 52.49 5.52
N ALA A 68 -5.94 52.66 4.22
CA ALA A 68 -5.48 53.92 3.64
C ALA A 68 -6.46 55.06 3.95
N GLN A 69 -5.92 56.25 4.24
CA GLN A 69 -6.72 57.40 4.68
C GLN A 69 -7.79 57.79 3.65
N ASP A 70 -7.47 57.72 2.36
CA ASP A 70 -8.41 58.06 1.30
C ASP A 70 -9.51 57.01 1.14
N CYS A 71 -9.19 55.73 1.27
CA CYS A 71 -10.16 54.64 1.26
C CYS A 71 -11.11 54.73 2.46
N SER A 72 -10.57 54.93 3.67
CA SER A 72 -11.37 55.12 4.89
C SER A 72 -12.31 56.31 4.81
N ARG A 73 -11.90 57.41 4.15
CA ARG A 73 -12.77 58.58 3.92
C ARG A 73 -13.91 58.28 2.95
N LEU A 74 -13.64 57.49 1.90
CA LEU A 74 -14.67 57.08 0.94
C LEU A 74 -15.70 56.14 1.56
N MET A 75 -15.29 55.27 2.50
CA MET A 75 -16.21 54.40 3.23
C MET A 75 -17.21 55.18 4.10
N VAL A 76 -16.81 56.36 4.61
CA VAL A 76 -17.61 57.17 5.54
C VAL A 76 -18.32 58.33 4.84
N SER A 77 -17.98 58.65 3.59
CA SER A 77 -18.57 59.79 2.85
C SER A 77 -20.03 59.60 2.43
N GLY A 78 -20.60 58.40 2.61
CA GLY A 78 -22.00 58.12 2.29
C GLY A 78 -22.27 58.08 0.79
N LYS A 79 -23.39 58.69 0.34
CA LYS A 79 -23.83 58.65 -1.08
C LYS A 79 -22.98 59.52 -2.01
N ASP A 80 -22.37 60.59 -1.49
CA ASP A 80 -21.57 61.51 -2.30
C ASP A 80 -20.11 61.05 -2.35
N LEU A 81 -19.67 60.60 -3.52
CA LEU A 81 -18.30 60.15 -3.73
C LEU A 81 -17.34 61.35 -3.76
N LEU A 82 -16.38 61.36 -2.84
CA LEU A 82 -15.32 62.37 -2.82
C LEU A 82 -14.36 62.14 -4.00
N GLN A 83 -14.52 62.93 -5.06
CA GLN A 83 -13.86 62.67 -6.36
C GLN A 83 -12.33 62.63 -6.27
N GLN A 84 -11.70 63.49 -5.45
CA GLN A 84 -10.24 63.49 -5.31
C GLN A 84 -9.73 62.20 -4.65
N GLN A 85 -10.38 61.76 -3.58
CA GLN A 85 -10.04 60.54 -2.86
C GLN A 85 -10.31 59.31 -3.73
N ALA A 86 -11.40 59.31 -4.50
CA ALA A 86 -11.71 58.25 -5.45
C ALA A 86 -10.60 58.10 -6.50
N MET A 87 -10.10 59.21 -7.04
CA MET A 87 -8.98 59.17 -8.00
C MET A 87 -7.67 58.69 -7.37
N ASN A 88 -7.39 59.05 -6.10
CA ASN A 88 -6.22 58.54 -5.39
C ASN A 88 -6.30 57.02 -5.20
N VAL A 89 -7.44 56.50 -4.73
CA VAL A 89 -7.65 55.06 -4.52
C VAL A 89 -7.59 54.28 -5.83
N VAL A 90 -8.18 54.82 -6.90
CA VAL A 90 -8.06 54.27 -8.25
C VAL A 90 -6.60 54.18 -8.70
N GLN A 91 -5.80 55.21 -8.44
CA GLN A 91 -4.38 55.21 -8.77
C GLN A 91 -3.59 54.20 -7.92
N GLU A 92 -3.98 53.98 -6.66
CA GLU A 92 -3.42 52.93 -5.80
C GLU A 92 -3.78 51.52 -6.32
N LEU A 93 -5.04 51.28 -6.73
CA LEU A 93 -5.47 50.03 -7.36
C LEU A 93 -4.70 49.74 -8.65
N SER A 94 -4.57 50.75 -9.52
CA SER A 94 -3.75 50.65 -10.74
C SER A 94 -2.29 50.32 -10.40
N SER A 95 -1.72 50.98 -9.38
CA SER A 95 -0.34 50.73 -8.96
C SER A 95 -0.14 49.34 -8.34
N LEU A 96 -1.19 48.77 -7.74
CA LEU A 96 -1.18 47.42 -7.19
C LEU A 96 -1.08 46.38 -8.32
N VAL A 97 -1.89 46.53 -9.37
CA VAL A 97 -1.82 45.67 -10.57
C VAL A 97 -0.48 45.84 -11.29
N ASP A 98 0.03 47.06 -11.43
CA ASP A 98 1.31 47.31 -12.13
C ASP A 98 2.53 46.73 -11.39
N ARG A 99 2.45 46.56 -10.07
CA ARG A 99 3.57 46.10 -9.22
C ARG A 99 3.50 44.63 -8.85
N ASP A 100 2.33 44.01 -8.98
CA ASP A 100 2.08 42.65 -8.53
C ASP A 100 1.65 41.75 -9.68
N GLU A 101 2.57 40.87 -10.08
CA GLU A 101 2.33 39.91 -11.17
C GLU A 101 1.19 38.92 -10.84
N ASP A 102 0.84 38.75 -9.55
CA ASP A 102 -0.22 37.84 -9.11
C ASP A 102 -1.64 38.41 -9.32
N VAL A 103 -1.77 39.70 -9.68
CA VAL A 103 -3.06 40.38 -9.85
C VAL A 103 -3.21 40.89 -11.28
N MET A 104 -4.32 40.54 -11.93
CA MET A 104 -4.66 41.04 -13.27
C MET A 104 -5.54 42.28 -13.22
N GLU A 105 -6.54 42.30 -12.33
CA GLU A 105 -7.50 43.37 -12.19
C GLU A 105 -7.81 43.57 -10.70
N ALA A 106 -8.04 44.80 -10.28
CA ALA A 106 -8.38 45.12 -8.90
C ALA A 106 -9.54 46.12 -8.85
N TYR A 107 -10.51 45.85 -7.97
CA TYR A 107 -11.69 46.67 -7.80
C TYR A 107 -11.96 46.94 -6.32
N LEU A 108 -12.51 48.12 -6.05
CA LEU A 108 -13.09 48.50 -4.77
C LEU A 108 -14.57 48.83 -4.97
N TYR A 109 -15.43 48.04 -4.37
CA TYR A 109 -16.87 48.30 -4.30
C TYR A 109 -17.22 49.00 -2.99
N LEU A 110 -17.99 50.09 -3.10
CA LEU A 110 -18.48 50.88 -1.98
C LEU A 110 -20.02 50.80 -1.93
N PRO A 111 -20.61 49.91 -1.11
CA PRO A 111 -22.05 49.68 -1.08
C PRO A 111 -22.90 50.94 -0.85
N TYR A 112 -22.47 51.85 0.03
CA TYR A 112 -23.25 53.06 0.35
C TYR A 112 -23.31 54.11 -0.75
N SER A 113 -22.32 54.10 -1.65
CA SER A 113 -22.27 55.02 -2.80
C SER A 113 -22.69 54.34 -4.11
N GLU A 114 -22.90 53.03 -4.08
CA GLU A 114 -23.19 52.19 -5.26
C GLU A 114 -22.16 52.41 -6.37
N LYS A 115 -20.88 52.57 -6.00
CA LYS A 115 -19.76 52.79 -6.92
C LYS A 115 -18.77 51.64 -6.88
N VAL A 116 -18.25 51.31 -8.04
CA VAL A 116 -17.10 50.42 -8.23
C VAL A 116 -15.95 51.23 -8.81
N LEU A 117 -14.82 51.22 -8.11
CA LEU A 117 -13.57 51.85 -8.53
C LEU A 117 -12.65 50.76 -9.06
N GLY A 118 -12.14 50.91 -10.29
CA GLY A 118 -11.33 49.90 -10.96
C GLY A 118 -9.87 50.31 -11.16
N SER A 119 -8.99 49.32 -11.25
CA SER A 119 -7.57 49.49 -11.61
C SER A 119 -7.36 50.03 -13.03
N ASP A 120 -8.36 49.91 -13.90
CA ASP A 120 -8.42 50.49 -15.25
C ASP A 120 -8.68 52.01 -15.27
N LYS A 121 -8.69 52.62 -14.08
CA LYS A 121 -9.00 54.03 -13.85
C LYS A 121 -10.45 54.42 -14.07
N SER A 122 -11.34 53.44 -14.04
CA SER A 122 -12.78 53.67 -14.12
C SER A 122 -13.40 53.87 -12.72
N VAL A 123 -14.47 54.67 -12.70
CA VAL A 123 -15.40 54.75 -11.57
C VAL A 123 -16.79 54.60 -12.16
N VAL A 124 -17.41 53.46 -11.93
CA VAL A 124 -18.71 53.09 -12.50
C VAL A 124 -19.76 52.92 -11.40
N ASN A 125 -21.03 53.06 -11.76
CA ASN A 125 -22.11 52.62 -10.87
C ASN A 125 -22.10 51.09 -10.76
N SER A 126 -22.54 50.55 -9.63
CA SER A 126 -22.72 49.12 -9.41
C SER A 126 -23.48 48.48 -10.56
N ASP A 127 -24.58 49.07 -11.01
CA ASP A 127 -25.45 48.53 -12.08
C ASP A 127 -24.75 48.35 -13.44
N ASN A 128 -23.69 49.12 -13.69
CA ASN A 128 -22.93 49.07 -14.94
C ASN A 128 -21.70 48.14 -14.83
N PHE A 129 -21.46 47.54 -13.67
CA PHE A 129 -20.38 46.58 -13.49
C PHE A 129 -20.77 45.25 -14.12
N ALA A 130 -19.87 44.69 -14.94
CA ALA A 130 -20.17 43.50 -15.72
C ALA A 130 -20.38 42.23 -14.87
N ARG A 131 -19.76 42.18 -13.68
CA ARG A 131 -19.74 41.01 -12.79
C ARG A 131 -20.54 41.27 -11.52
N GLN A 132 -21.86 41.45 -11.67
CA GLN A 132 -22.78 41.75 -10.56
C GLN A 132 -22.69 40.72 -9.42
N GLU A 133 -22.45 39.46 -9.76
CA GLU A 133 -22.28 38.35 -8.84
C GLU A 133 -21.16 38.57 -7.82
N LEU A 134 -20.11 39.32 -8.15
CA LEU A 134 -18.99 39.61 -7.24
C LEU A 134 -19.31 40.72 -6.22
N LEU A 135 -20.38 41.49 -6.44
CA LEU A 135 -20.77 42.60 -5.56
C LEU A 135 -21.65 42.13 -4.38
N ARG A 136 -22.29 40.95 -4.50
CA ARG A 136 -23.14 40.36 -3.46
C ARG A 136 -22.31 39.61 -2.42
N GLY A 137 -22.32 40.10 -1.18
CA GLY A 137 -21.70 39.43 -0.04
C GLY A 137 -22.67 38.68 0.84
N ALA A 138 -22.18 37.60 1.44
CA ALA A 138 -22.87 36.90 2.52
C ALA A 138 -23.00 37.86 3.72
N GLY A 139 -24.18 38.46 3.86
CA GLY A 139 -24.43 39.51 4.85
C GLY A 139 -24.94 40.84 4.29
N ASN A 140 -25.09 40.96 2.97
CA ASN A 140 -25.82 42.07 2.33
C ASN A 140 -27.35 41.97 2.54
N GLY A 141 -27.80 41.22 3.56
CA GLY A 141 -29.12 41.36 4.12
C GLY A 141 -29.26 42.76 4.71
N TYR A 142 -29.66 43.70 3.86
CA TYR A 142 -30.24 44.97 4.28
C TYR A 142 -31.27 44.65 5.37
N GLY A 143 -31.02 45.16 6.58
CA GLY A 143 -31.91 44.97 7.72
C GLY A 143 -33.31 45.47 7.40
N ASP A 144 -34.30 44.63 7.72
CA ASP A 144 -35.69 44.92 8.12
C ASP A 144 -36.59 45.90 7.33
N GLU A 145 -36.14 46.48 6.22
CA GLU A 145 -37.01 47.21 5.28
C GLU A 145 -36.73 46.73 3.86
N ALA A 146 -37.45 45.67 3.48
CA ALA A 146 -37.44 45.08 2.15
C ALA A 146 -37.97 46.09 1.10
N GLU A 147 -37.06 46.85 0.47
CA GLU A 147 -37.33 47.29 -0.90
C GLU A 147 -37.26 46.06 -1.81
N PRO A 148 -38.27 45.85 -2.68
CA PRO A 148 -38.36 44.64 -3.49
C PRO A 148 -37.19 44.60 -4.48
N GLU A 149 -36.44 43.49 -4.44
CA GLU A 149 -35.36 43.22 -5.37
C GLU A 149 -35.82 43.42 -6.84
N PRO A 150 -35.00 44.05 -7.70
CA PRO A 150 -35.29 44.10 -9.12
C PRO A 150 -35.46 42.67 -9.65
N SER A 151 -36.62 42.46 -10.27
CA SER A 151 -37.16 41.16 -10.67
C SER A 151 -36.29 40.55 -11.77
N GLY A 152 -35.25 39.82 -11.39
CA GLY A 152 -34.30 39.18 -12.33
C GLY A 152 -33.05 38.59 -11.70
N LEU A 153 -32.76 38.87 -10.42
CA LEU A 153 -31.51 38.48 -9.75
C LEU A 153 -31.67 37.40 -8.65
N GLN A 154 -32.83 36.71 -8.61
CA GLN A 154 -33.15 35.74 -7.54
C GLN A 154 -32.38 34.41 -7.60
N ASP A 155 -31.73 34.09 -8.72
CA ASP A 155 -31.00 32.82 -8.91
C ASP A 155 -29.47 32.93 -8.78
N MET A 156 -28.91 34.11 -8.48
CA MET A 156 -27.45 34.29 -8.42
C MET A 156 -26.92 34.03 -7.01
N GLN A 157 -26.06 33.01 -6.90
CA GLN A 157 -25.43 32.54 -5.66
C GLN A 157 -24.57 33.64 -5.02
N GLU A 158 -24.76 33.88 -3.72
CA GLU A 158 -23.95 34.84 -2.96
C GLU A 158 -22.48 34.38 -2.90
N VAL A 159 -21.57 35.35 -2.99
CA VAL A 159 -20.13 35.09 -3.01
C VAL A 159 -19.52 35.58 -1.69
N GLU A 160 -19.09 34.62 -0.88
CA GLU A 160 -18.41 34.85 0.39
C GLU A 160 -17.01 35.47 0.19
N SER A 161 -16.54 36.19 1.21
CA SER A 161 -15.15 36.65 1.26
C SER A 161 -14.20 35.45 1.32
N GLY A 162 -13.10 35.53 0.58
CA GLY A 162 -12.17 34.42 0.41
C GLY A 162 -11.65 34.28 -1.00
N LEU A 163 -11.05 33.13 -1.27
CA LEU A 163 -10.39 32.78 -2.53
C LEU A 163 -11.17 31.67 -3.23
N PHE A 164 -11.62 31.90 -4.47
CA PHE A 164 -12.46 30.96 -5.20
C PHE A 164 -12.30 31.11 -6.72
N CYS A 165 -12.85 30.16 -7.49
CA CYS A 165 -12.77 30.17 -8.95
C CYS A 165 -14.14 30.24 -9.61
N LEU A 166 -14.40 31.29 -10.39
CA LEU A 166 -15.67 31.52 -11.08
C LEU A 166 -15.42 31.59 -12.59
N ASP A 167 -16.15 30.80 -13.38
CA ASP A 167 -16.02 30.74 -14.84
C ASP A 167 -14.58 30.48 -15.35
N GLY A 168 -13.76 29.77 -14.58
CA GLY A 168 -12.33 29.54 -14.89
C GLY A 168 -11.40 30.69 -14.53
N GLU A 169 -11.91 31.77 -13.96
CA GLU A 169 -11.13 32.90 -13.44
C GLU A 169 -10.97 32.80 -11.92
N GLY A 170 -9.77 33.10 -11.42
CA GLY A 170 -9.47 33.11 -9.99
C GLY A 170 -9.80 34.47 -9.38
N TRP A 171 -10.58 34.48 -8.30
CA TRP A 171 -11.02 35.69 -7.62
C TRP A 171 -10.71 35.63 -6.13
N MET A 172 -10.31 36.78 -5.59
CA MET A 172 -10.11 36.97 -4.16
C MET A 172 -10.91 38.17 -3.69
N ILE A 173 -11.79 37.96 -2.72
CA ILE A 173 -12.70 38.99 -2.18
C ILE A 173 -12.44 39.18 -0.69
N MET A 174 -12.38 40.44 -0.27
CA MET A 174 -12.33 40.84 1.13
C MET A 174 -13.41 41.87 1.41
N ASP A 175 -14.26 41.56 2.39
CA ASP A 175 -15.22 42.49 2.94
C ASP A 175 -14.60 43.25 4.12
N TYR A 176 -14.95 44.52 4.27
CA TYR A 176 -14.47 45.32 5.40
C TYR A 176 -15.49 46.34 5.86
N PRO A 177 -15.78 46.40 7.18
CA PRO A 177 -15.56 45.35 8.18
C PRO A 177 -16.49 44.15 7.93
N ASP A 178 -16.06 42.95 8.33
CA ASP A 178 -16.79 41.68 8.11
C ASP A 178 -18.25 41.67 8.60
N SER A 179 -18.57 42.44 9.65
CA SER A 179 -19.91 42.44 10.26
C SER A 179 -20.93 43.33 9.55
N LYS A 180 -20.45 44.37 8.86
CA LYS A 180 -21.28 45.30 8.08
C LYS A 180 -20.41 45.93 6.98
N THR A 181 -20.36 45.26 5.84
CA THR A 181 -19.50 45.62 4.71
C THR A 181 -19.68 47.09 4.32
N LEU A 182 -18.67 47.91 4.61
CA LEU A 182 -18.56 49.31 4.19
C LEU A 182 -17.79 49.42 2.87
N ALA A 183 -16.90 48.48 2.62
CA ALA A 183 -16.10 48.34 1.42
C ALA A 183 -15.88 46.86 1.12
N ARG A 184 -15.80 46.53 -0.16
CA ARG A 184 -15.44 45.22 -0.66
C ARG A 184 -14.31 45.36 -1.66
N VAL A 185 -13.17 44.73 -1.40
CA VAL A 185 -12.04 44.67 -2.34
C VAL A 185 -12.14 43.37 -3.12
N ILE A 186 -12.05 43.45 -4.44
CA ILE A 186 -12.17 42.32 -5.35
C ILE A 186 -10.92 42.31 -6.23
N LEU A 187 -10.15 41.22 -6.18
CA LEU A 187 -8.97 41.02 -7.01
C LEU A 187 -9.22 39.87 -7.98
N LYS A 188 -8.92 40.08 -9.25
CA LYS A 188 -8.77 39.03 -10.24
C LYS A 188 -7.33 38.55 -10.23
N LEU A 189 -7.14 37.26 -10.00
CA LEU A 189 -5.82 36.66 -9.86
C LEU A 189 -5.25 36.22 -11.20
N ASN A 190 -3.93 36.33 -11.32
CA ASN A 190 -3.18 35.77 -12.43
C ASN A 190 -2.89 34.28 -12.17
N LEU A 191 -3.88 33.43 -12.46
CA LEU A 191 -3.76 31.98 -12.30
C LEU A 191 -2.54 31.39 -13.02
N PRO A 192 -2.16 31.81 -14.26
CA PRO A 192 -0.94 31.35 -14.91
C PRO A 192 0.35 31.60 -14.12
N GLU A 193 0.51 32.79 -13.54
CA GLU A 193 1.69 33.11 -12.74
C GLU A 193 1.70 32.33 -11.42
N LEU A 194 0.54 32.16 -10.79
CA LEU A 194 0.42 31.35 -9.58
C LEU A 194 0.75 29.87 -9.86
N TYR A 195 0.27 29.33 -10.99
CA TYR A 195 0.59 27.99 -11.48
C TYR A 195 2.09 27.79 -11.66
N ARG A 196 2.77 28.79 -12.25
CA ARG A 196 4.22 28.80 -12.44
C ARG A 196 4.98 28.85 -11.12
N LYS A 197 4.59 29.73 -10.19
CA LYS A 197 5.21 29.89 -8.86
C LYS A 197 5.09 28.63 -8.01
N MET A 198 3.94 27.96 -8.05
CA MET A 198 3.77 26.66 -7.37
C MET A 198 4.60 25.54 -8.02
N GLY A 199 5.13 25.72 -9.23
CA GLY A 199 5.97 24.71 -9.88
C GLY A 199 5.21 23.48 -10.38
N LEU A 200 3.87 23.58 -10.53
CA LEU A 200 3.02 22.48 -10.98
C LEU A 200 3.33 22.03 -12.42
N ALA A 201 3.93 22.91 -13.23
CA ALA A 201 4.38 22.58 -14.58
C ALA A 201 5.52 21.54 -14.61
N ALA A 202 6.40 21.54 -13.60
CA ALA A 202 7.58 20.68 -13.58
C ALA A 202 7.22 19.20 -13.36
N GLU A 203 6.12 18.93 -12.67
CA GLU A 203 5.66 17.57 -12.36
C GLU A 203 5.14 16.80 -13.56
N GLN A 204 4.76 17.51 -14.64
CA GLN A 204 4.40 16.87 -15.90
C GLN A 204 5.56 16.06 -16.49
N THR A 205 6.80 16.36 -16.10
CA THR A 205 8.01 15.81 -16.70
C THR A 205 8.73 14.78 -15.83
N THR A 206 8.53 14.79 -14.50
CA THR A 206 9.27 13.96 -13.54
C THR A 206 8.58 12.66 -13.15
N GLY A 207 7.39 12.37 -13.69
CA GLY A 207 6.68 11.11 -13.40
C GLY A 207 6.17 11.00 -11.95
N SER A 208 6.21 12.08 -11.17
CA SER A 208 5.76 12.09 -9.76
C SER A 208 4.23 12.14 -9.58
N GLY A 209 3.45 12.01 -10.66
CA GLY A 209 1.99 12.12 -10.64
C GLY A 209 1.52 13.58 -10.60
N MET A 210 0.53 13.90 -11.43
CA MET A 210 -0.02 15.26 -11.53
C MET A 210 -0.78 15.66 -10.25
N ILE A 211 -0.56 16.89 -9.77
CA ILE A 211 -1.38 17.52 -8.73
C ILE A 211 -2.51 18.32 -9.39
N TYR A 212 -3.74 17.98 -9.03
CA TYR A 212 -4.96 18.70 -9.42
C TYR A 212 -5.42 19.59 -8.28
N VAL A 213 -5.79 20.83 -8.58
CA VAL A 213 -6.22 21.81 -7.56
C VAL A 213 -7.67 22.19 -7.78
N TYR A 214 -8.50 22.07 -6.75
CA TYR A 214 -9.90 22.47 -6.74
C TYR A 214 -10.15 23.55 -5.69
N ASP A 215 -11.07 24.47 -5.95
CA ASP A 215 -11.50 25.43 -4.95
C ASP A 215 -12.41 24.76 -3.90
N SER A 216 -12.83 25.51 -2.88
CA SER A 216 -13.71 25.01 -1.82
C SER A 216 -15.10 24.58 -2.30
N ARG A 217 -15.47 24.92 -3.54
CA ARG A 217 -16.73 24.58 -4.21
C ARG A 217 -16.55 23.44 -5.21
N GLU A 218 -15.42 22.73 -5.13
CA GLU A 218 -15.06 21.61 -6.00
C GLU A 218 -14.88 22.01 -7.48
N VAL A 219 -14.63 23.30 -7.76
CA VAL A 219 -14.37 23.81 -9.10
C VAL A 219 -12.87 23.73 -9.42
N PRO A 220 -12.48 23.21 -10.60
CA PRO A 220 -11.09 23.23 -11.06
C PRO A 220 -10.47 24.63 -11.08
N VAL A 221 -9.34 24.82 -10.40
CA VAL A 221 -8.65 26.13 -10.32
C VAL A 221 -7.87 26.45 -11.60
N PHE A 222 -7.19 25.48 -12.21
CA PHE A 222 -6.28 25.69 -13.35
C PHE A 222 -6.81 25.02 -14.63
N SER A 223 -8.09 25.17 -14.93
CA SER A 223 -8.78 24.50 -16.05
C SER A 223 -8.13 24.75 -17.42
N ASP A 224 -7.54 25.93 -17.62
CA ASP A 224 -6.88 26.30 -18.88
C ASP A 224 -5.45 25.73 -19.02
N MET A 225 -4.83 25.29 -17.91
CA MET A 225 -3.44 24.84 -17.87
C MET A 225 -3.30 23.33 -17.64
N LEU A 226 -4.28 22.72 -16.98
CA LEU A 226 -4.31 21.31 -16.64
C LEU A 226 -5.58 20.65 -17.19
N ALA A 227 -5.42 19.48 -17.80
CA ALA A 227 -6.55 18.64 -18.18
C ALA A 227 -7.04 17.86 -16.95
N TYR A 228 -8.14 18.32 -16.36
CA TYR A 228 -8.72 17.68 -15.19
C TYR A 228 -9.35 16.32 -15.54
N PRO A 229 -9.18 15.30 -14.69
CA PRO A 229 -9.83 14.01 -14.89
C PRO A 229 -11.35 14.16 -14.73
N GLY A 230 -12.12 13.54 -15.62
CA GLY A 230 -13.58 13.48 -15.46
C GLY A 230 -13.98 12.74 -14.18
N ALA A 231 -15.19 13.02 -13.68
CA ALA A 231 -15.71 12.49 -12.41
C ALA A 231 -15.56 10.96 -12.28
N ASP A 232 -15.75 10.23 -13.37
CA ASP A 232 -15.61 8.77 -13.43
C ASP A 232 -14.19 8.26 -13.05
N LYS A 233 -13.17 9.10 -13.25
CA LYS A 233 -11.76 8.77 -12.96
C LYS A 233 -11.35 9.10 -11.53
N LEU A 234 -12.17 9.85 -10.79
CA LEU A 234 -11.97 10.21 -9.39
C LEU A 234 -12.86 9.40 -8.45
N LEU A 235 -13.57 8.38 -8.95
CA LEU A 235 -14.38 7.50 -8.12
C LEU A 235 -13.49 6.81 -7.07
N VAL A 236 -13.72 7.17 -5.82
CA VAL A 236 -13.09 6.59 -4.63
C VAL A 236 -14.01 5.54 -4.03
N SER A 237 -13.45 4.39 -3.65
CA SER A 237 -14.23 3.26 -3.14
C SER A 237 -14.36 3.32 -1.62
N GLU A 238 -13.27 3.60 -0.91
CA GLU A 238 -13.22 3.68 0.55
C GLU A 238 -12.12 4.67 1.00
N GLN A 239 -12.36 5.38 2.11
CA GLN A 239 -11.35 6.20 2.80
C GLN A 239 -10.51 5.29 3.70
N GLU A 240 -9.21 5.19 3.45
CA GLU A 240 -8.33 4.29 4.22
C GLU A 240 -7.71 4.97 5.43
N ARG A 241 -7.38 6.26 5.33
CA ARG A 241 -6.68 6.97 6.42
C ARG A 241 -6.99 8.46 6.41
N LYS A 242 -7.16 9.02 7.62
CA LYS A 242 -7.21 10.46 7.89
C LYS A 242 -6.28 10.77 9.05
N GLU A 243 -5.17 11.42 8.77
CA GLU A 243 -4.17 11.77 9.78
C GLU A 243 -3.54 13.13 9.41
N ASP A 244 -3.52 14.10 10.32
CA ASP A 244 -2.86 15.41 10.13
C ASP A 244 -3.21 16.17 8.83
N GLY A 245 -4.49 16.16 8.42
CA GLY A 245 -4.96 16.82 7.18
C GLY A 245 -4.64 16.07 5.88
N LYS A 246 -4.04 14.88 5.99
CA LYS A 246 -3.77 13.93 4.91
C LYS A 246 -4.94 12.97 4.79
N GLU A 247 -5.66 13.01 3.68
CA GLU A 247 -6.75 12.07 3.40
C GLU A 247 -6.36 11.16 2.24
N ILE A 248 -6.35 9.84 2.48
CA ILE A 248 -5.99 8.84 1.47
C ILE A 248 -7.21 8.01 1.13
N TYR A 249 -7.53 7.97 -0.16
CA TYR A 249 -8.65 7.22 -0.71
C TYR A 249 -8.17 6.14 -1.67
N ARG A 250 -8.82 4.98 -1.65
CA ARG A 250 -8.55 3.90 -2.60
C ARG A 250 -9.38 4.10 -3.88
N SER A 251 -8.75 4.01 -5.05
CA SER A 251 -9.44 4.14 -6.34
C SER A 251 -8.92 3.10 -7.35
N GLY A 252 -9.74 2.07 -7.60
CA GLY A 252 -9.53 1.03 -8.62
C GLY A 252 -8.23 0.24 -8.46
N GLY A 253 -7.13 0.78 -8.98
CA GLY A 253 -5.79 0.19 -8.99
C GLY A 253 -4.70 1.10 -8.41
N GLY A 254 -5.06 2.11 -7.62
CA GLY A 254 -4.12 3.01 -6.96
C GLY A 254 -4.76 3.78 -5.81
N TYR A 255 -4.09 4.83 -5.39
CA TYR A 255 -4.47 5.64 -4.25
C TYR A 255 -4.58 7.11 -4.65
N ILE A 256 -5.49 7.84 -4.04
CA ILE A 256 -5.67 9.28 -4.23
C ILE A 256 -5.35 9.94 -2.91
N LEU A 257 -4.40 10.87 -2.94
CA LEU A 257 -4.04 11.69 -1.81
C LEU A 257 -4.75 13.04 -1.95
N VAL A 258 -5.47 13.45 -0.91
CA VAL A 258 -6.17 14.72 -0.82
C VAL A 258 -5.61 15.50 0.37
N TYR A 259 -5.31 16.77 0.13
CA TYR A 259 -4.90 17.73 1.15
C TYR A 259 -5.70 19.03 0.97
N GLN A 260 -6.25 19.56 2.06
CA GLN A 260 -6.92 20.85 2.06
C GLN A 260 -6.03 21.90 2.74
N SER A 261 -5.78 23.02 2.06
CA SER A 261 -5.11 24.15 2.71
C SER A 261 -6.07 24.87 3.66
N GLY A 262 -5.61 25.11 4.89
CA GLY A 262 -6.38 25.87 5.89
C GLY A 262 -6.47 27.38 5.62
N ARG A 263 -5.67 27.93 4.69
CA ARG A 263 -5.68 29.36 4.36
C ARG A 263 -6.45 29.67 3.09
N THR A 264 -6.15 28.95 2.01
CA THR A 264 -6.81 29.15 0.71
C THR A 264 -8.13 28.41 0.60
N GLY A 265 -8.34 27.38 1.44
CA GLY A 265 -9.51 26.49 1.34
C GLY A 265 -9.46 25.54 0.15
N TRP A 266 -8.39 25.58 -0.65
CA TRP A 266 -8.21 24.76 -1.85
C TRP A 266 -7.87 23.32 -1.51
N TYR A 267 -8.39 22.41 -2.34
CA TYR A 267 -8.11 20.98 -2.30
C TYR A 267 -7.04 20.62 -3.33
N PHE A 268 -5.95 20.04 -2.87
CA PHE A 268 -4.87 19.50 -3.67
C PHE A 268 -5.01 17.98 -3.73
N ILE A 269 -5.12 17.46 -4.94
CA ILE A 269 -5.40 16.05 -5.20
C ILE A 269 -4.29 15.47 -6.07
N GLN A 270 -3.61 14.45 -5.60
CA GLN A 270 -2.59 13.74 -6.37
C GLN A 270 -2.91 12.26 -6.46
N ARG A 271 -2.80 11.70 -7.67
CA ARG A 271 -2.95 10.27 -7.89
C ARG A 271 -1.62 9.57 -7.68
N MET A 272 -1.61 8.58 -6.79
CA MET A 272 -0.52 7.64 -6.59
C MET A 272 -0.87 6.37 -7.36
N GLU A 273 -0.01 5.97 -8.30
CA GLU A 273 -0.17 4.68 -8.97
C GLU A 273 -0.10 3.56 -7.93
N GLY A 274 -0.93 2.52 -8.09
CA GLY A 274 -0.80 1.34 -7.26
C GLY A 274 0.52 0.64 -7.52
N ILE A 275 0.94 -0.15 -6.54
CA ILE A 275 2.20 -0.90 -6.59
C ILE A 275 2.20 -1.81 -7.81
N HIS A 276 2.85 -1.37 -8.89
CA HIS A 276 3.49 -2.26 -9.82
C HIS A 276 4.77 -2.72 -9.11
N LEU A 277 4.86 -4.01 -8.75
CA LEU A 277 6.06 -4.59 -8.18
C LEU A 277 7.19 -4.56 -9.22
N ASP A 278 7.79 -3.39 -9.43
CA ASP A 278 9.14 -3.30 -9.95
C ASP A 278 10.06 -3.38 -8.74
N VAL A 279 10.65 -4.56 -8.57
CA VAL A 279 11.28 -5.03 -7.32
C VAL A 279 12.63 -4.34 -7.14
N GLU A 280 12.65 -3.05 -6.81
CA GLU A 280 13.86 -2.36 -6.36
C GLU A 280 14.08 -2.64 -4.87
N THR A 281 14.77 -3.72 -4.49
CA THR A 281 14.86 -4.04 -3.05
C THR A 281 16.12 -4.73 -2.54
N PRO A 282 17.07 -3.95 -1.99
CA PRO A 282 17.97 -4.43 -0.94
C PRO A 282 17.24 -4.68 0.41
N ARG A 283 16.04 -4.13 0.63
CA ARG A 283 15.28 -4.30 1.89
C ARG A 283 14.37 -5.54 1.93
N LEU A 284 13.72 -5.92 0.82
CA LEU A 284 13.01 -7.21 0.73
C LEU A 284 13.98 -8.36 0.92
N VAL A 285 15.20 -8.29 0.37
CA VAL A 285 16.25 -9.30 0.63
C VAL A 285 16.53 -9.42 2.13
N LYS A 286 16.53 -8.32 2.88
CA LYS A 286 16.78 -8.34 4.33
C LYS A 286 15.61 -8.94 5.13
N ALA A 287 14.37 -8.60 4.78
CA ALA A 287 13.18 -9.17 5.43
C ALA A 287 13.03 -10.66 5.05
N LEU A 288 13.16 -11.00 3.77
CA LEU A 288 13.17 -12.36 3.25
C LEU A 288 14.29 -13.20 3.90
N ALA A 289 15.47 -12.62 4.11
CA ALA A 289 16.56 -13.29 4.82
C ALA A 289 16.21 -13.56 6.29
N THR A 290 15.66 -12.58 7.02
CA THR A 290 15.38 -12.74 8.45
C THR A 290 14.29 -13.77 8.71
N TYR A 291 13.19 -13.70 7.95
CA TYR A 291 12.07 -14.61 8.12
C TYR A 291 12.29 -15.96 7.42
N GLY A 292 13.00 -15.97 6.29
CA GLY A 292 13.46 -17.18 5.63
C GLY A 292 14.41 -18.00 6.51
N LEU A 293 15.32 -17.32 7.23
CA LEU A 293 16.18 -17.96 8.24
C LEU A 293 15.34 -18.60 9.37
N LEU A 294 14.30 -17.91 9.84
CA LEU A 294 13.41 -18.41 10.89
C LEU A 294 12.61 -19.64 10.42
N ALA A 295 12.11 -19.61 9.19
CA ALA A 295 11.46 -20.75 8.55
C ALA A 295 12.42 -21.94 8.36
N LEU A 296 13.69 -21.68 8.01
CA LEU A 296 14.73 -22.70 7.87
C LEU A 296 15.09 -23.33 9.22
N VAL A 297 15.14 -22.53 10.29
CA VAL A 297 15.33 -23.03 11.66
C VAL A 297 14.16 -23.90 12.10
N LEU A 298 12.92 -23.51 11.82
CA LEU A 298 11.74 -24.33 12.10
C LEU A 298 11.72 -25.64 11.30
N LEU A 299 12.10 -25.60 10.03
CA LEU A 299 12.28 -26.80 9.19
C LEU A 299 13.39 -27.71 9.72
N ALA A 300 14.51 -27.15 10.17
CA ALA A 300 15.60 -27.90 10.77
C ALA A 300 15.17 -28.57 12.09
N LEU A 301 14.44 -27.85 12.94
CA LEU A 301 13.87 -28.40 14.18
C LEU A 301 12.85 -29.51 13.89
N ALA A 302 11.99 -29.33 12.88
CA ALA A 302 11.06 -30.36 12.44
C ALA A 302 11.77 -31.60 11.89
N ALA A 303 12.86 -31.42 11.12
CA ALA A 303 13.68 -32.52 10.61
C ALA A 303 14.39 -33.28 11.75
N VAL A 304 15.00 -32.56 12.70
CA VAL A 304 15.63 -33.17 13.89
C VAL A 304 14.60 -33.93 14.72
N TYR A 305 13.41 -33.36 14.91
CA TYR A 305 12.31 -34.02 15.62
C TYR A 305 11.90 -35.34 14.96
N LEU A 306 11.79 -35.36 13.62
CA LEU A 306 11.47 -36.57 12.86
C LEU A 306 12.58 -37.63 12.97
N ILE A 307 13.85 -37.22 12.88
CA ILE A 307 14.99 -38.13 13.07
C ILE A 307 14.96 -38.73 14.47
N TRP A 308 14.72 -37.93 15.51
CA TRP A 308 14.68 -38.42 16.87
C TRP A 308 13.49 -39.33 17.16
N ARG A 309 12.31 -39.01 16.63
CA ARG A 309 11.07 -39.73 16.95
C ARG A 309 10.87 -40.99 16.09
N ILE A 310 11.37 -41.00 14.86
CA ILE A 310 11.12 -42.10 13.89
C ILE A 310 12.40 -42.91 13.63
N TYR A 311 13.54 -42.25 13.41
CA TYR A 311 14.77 -42.95 13.01
C TYR A 311 15.41 -43.74 14.17
N ARG A 312 15.40 -43.18 15.38
CA ARG A 312 15.96 -43.83 16.57
C ARG A 312 15.28 -45.16 16.95
N PRO A 313 13.93 -45.25 17.06
CA PRO A 313 13.28 -46.52 17.37
C PRO A 313 13.38 -47.52 16.21
N PHE A 314 13.38 -47.06 14.96
CA PHE A 314 13.56 -47.95 13.80
C PHE A 314 14.95 -48.57 13.77
N ARG A 315 16.00 -47.79 14.11
CA ARG A 315 17.37 -48.29 14.24
C ARG A 315 17.52 -49.28 15.40
N ALA A 316 16.83 -49.04 16.52
CA ALA A 316 16.81 -49.97 17.64
C ALA A 316 16.13 -51.31 17.31
N LEU A 317 15.09 -51.30 16.46
CA LEU A 317 14.44 -52.50 15.94
C LEU A 317 15.31 -53.25 14.91
N LEU A 318 16.09 -52.52 14.12
CA LEU A 318 17.08 -53.11 13.20
C LEU A 318 18.25 -53.75 13.97
N ASP A 319 18.79 -53.06 14.98
CA ASP A 319 19.85 -53.59 15.83
C ASP A 319 19.39 -54.81 16.64
N SER A 320 18.13 -54.85 17.10
CA SER A 320 17.61 -56.03 17.81
C SER A 320 17.44 -57.25 16.90
N LEU A 321 17.01 -57.04 15.64
CA LEU A 321 16.93 -58.11 14.63
C LEU A 321 18.31 -58.64 14.23
N ILE A 322 19.34 -57.78 14.20
CA ILE A 322 20.73 -58.17 13.93
C ILE A 322 21.34 -58.91 15.13
N SER A 323 21.08 -58.44 16.35
CA SER A 323 21.64 -59.03 17.57
C SER A 323 21.02 -60.38 17.94
N GLN A 324 19.78 -60.66 17.51
CA GLN A 324 19.11 -61.93 17.77
C GLN A 324 19.54 -63.05 16.79
N LYS A 325 20.11 -62.70 15.63
CA LYS A 325 20.49 -63.67 14.58
C LYS A 325 21.93 -64.20 14.69
N ASN A 326 22.81 -63.58 15.48
CA ASN A 326 24.22 -63.99 15.60
C ASN A 326 24.76 -63.88 17.04
N PRO A 327 24.70 -64.95 17.86
CA PRO A 327 25.48 -65.02 19.09
C PRO A 327 26.93 -65.52 18.86
N GLY A 328 27.33 -65.83 17.61
CA GLY A 328 28.58 -66.55 17.33
C GLY A 328 29.71 -65.81 16.58
N TYR A 329 29.49 -64.59 16.08
CA TYR A 329 30.52 -63.84 15.33
C TYR A 329 30.67 -62.43 15.88
N ALA A 330 31.12 -62.34 17.13
CA ALA A 330 31.56 -61.08 17.69
C ALA A 330 33.01 -60.77 17.23
N LEU A 331 33.17 -59.57 16.67
CA LEU A 331 34.37 -58.71 16.71
C LEU A 331 35.32 -58.60 15.51
N ALA A 332 35.17 -59.32 14.40
CA ALA A 332 36.16 -59.20 13.30
C ALA A 332 35.78 -58.30 12.10
N ASP A 333 34.49 -58.03 11.83
CA ASP A 333 34.12 -57.45 10.51
C ASP A 333 33.20 -56.22 10.61
N ARG A 334 33.43 -55.37 11.62
CA ARG A 334 32.64 -54.14 11.86
C ARG A 334 32.98 -52.97 10.93
N ALA A 335 33.89 -53.14 9.96
CA ALA A 335 34.42 -52.04 9.16
C ALA A 335 34.16 -52.15 7.64
N SER A 336 33.54 -53.23 7.14
CA SER A 336 33.52 -53.52 5.69
C SER A 336 32.15 -53.36 5.00
N PHE A 337 31.06 -53.08 5.71
CA PHE A 337 29.73 -52.93 5.08
C PHE A 337 29.21 -51.48 5.18
N ALA A 338 29.68 -50.63 4.26
CA ALA A 338 29.33 -49.21 4.23
C ALA A 338 28.06 -48.89 3.40
N THR A 339 27.38 -49.88 2.81
CA THR A 339 26.28 -49.60 1.87
C THR A 339 25.10 -50.56 2.07
N GLU A 340 23.87 -50.01 2.22
CA GLU A 340 22.62 -50.79 2.40
C GLU A 340 22.39 -51.83 1.29
N GLN A 341 22.87 -51.57 0.07
CA GLN A 341 22.80 -52.50 -1.05
C GLN A 341 23.72 -53.73 -0.90
N GLU A 342 24.89 -53.59 -0.27
CA GLU A 342 25.79 -54.71 0.02
C GLU A 342 25.24 -55.58 1.15
N LEU A 343 24.56 -54.96 2.12
CA LEU A 343 23.86 -55.64 3.21
C LEU A 343 22.70 -56.51 2.68
N LEU A 344 21.90 -55.99 1.74
CA LEU A 344 20.83 -56.75 1.09
C LEU A 344 21.37 -57.87 0.18
N ARG A 345 22.49 -57.63 -0.51
CA ARG A 345 23.16 -58.66 -1.31
C ARG A 345 23.75 -59.77 -0.45
N GLY A 346 24.31 -59.44 0.72
CA GLY A 346 24.81 -60.43 1.68
C GLY A 346 23.69 -61.33 2.22
N ILE A 347 22.53 -60.76 2.53
CA ILE A 347 21.36 -61.53 2.98
C ILE A 347 20.83 -62.45 1.86
N MET A 348 20.75 -61.97 0.62
CA MET A 348 20.32 -62.82 -0.51
C MET A 348 21.35 -63.88 -0.92
N ALA A 349 22.64 -63.61 -0.73
CA ALA A 349 23.70 -64.59 -0.98
C ALA A 349 23.66 -65.72 0.05
N GLY A 350 23.46 -65.39 1.33
CA GLY A 350 23.28 -66.40 2.39
C GLY A 350 22.05 -67.28 2.18
N ASP A 351 20.96 -66.73 1.64
CA ASP A 351 19.72 -67.47 1.35
C ASP A 351 19.87 -68.43 0.15
N ARG A 352 20.74 -68.10 -0.81
CA ARG A 352 21.12 -69.03 -1.91
C ARG A 352 22.01 -70.16 -1.41
N GLU A 353 22.94 -69.86 -0.52
CA GLU A 353 23.85 -70.87 0.05
C GLU A 353 23.09 -71.83 0.98
N GLN A 354 22.14 -71.32 1.78
CA GLN A 354 21.24 -72.17 2.57
C GLN A 354 20.34 -73.04 1.70
N ASN A 355 19.80 -72.51 0.60
CA ASN A 355 18.99 -73.31 -0.32
C ASN A 355 19.81 -74.37 -1.08
N GLN A 356 21.09 -74.12 -1.35
CA GLN A 356 21.99 -75.15 -1.91
C GLN A 356 22.33 -76.21 -0.88
N ARG A 357 22.64 -75.84 0.36
CA ARG A 357 22.86 -76.79 1.45
C ARG A 357 21.60 -77.61 1.76
N LEU A 358 20.41 -77.01 1.73
CA LEU A 358 19.13 -77.71 1.87
C LEU A 358 18.89 -78.69 0.72
N ARG A 359 19.27 -78.36 -0.52
CA ARG A 359 19.19 -79.29 -1.66
C ARG A 359 20.20 -80.44 -1.56
N ASP A 360 21.43 -80.16 -1.14
CA ASP A 360 22.45 -81.20 -0.95
C ASP A 360 22.09 -82.13 0.22
N ILE A 361 21.51 -81.60 1.29
CA ILE A 361 20.94 -82.39 2.40
C ILE A 361 19.71 -83.17 1.92
N LEU A 362 18.80 -82.58 1.13
CA LEU A 362 17.65 -83.29 0.57
C LEU A 362 18.07 -84.41 -0.40
N GLN A 363 19.14 -84.24 -1.17
CA GLN A 363 19.68 -85.28 -2.04
C GLN A 363 20.39 -86.40 -1.26
N SER A 364 21.17 -86.05 -0.23
CA SER A 364 21.86 -87.06 0.59
C SER A 364 20.88 -87.84 1.48
N VAL A 365 19.85 -87.16 2.01
CA VAL A 365 18.78 -87.78 2.79
C VAL A 365 17.84 -88.58 1.89
N GLY A 366 17.52 -88.11 0.68
CA GLY A 366 16.69 -88.84 -0.28
C GLY A 366 17.30 -90.19 -0.71
N ALA A 367 18.62 -90.26 -0.88
CA ALA A 367 19.32 -91.51 -1.15
C ALA A 367 19.29 -92.46 0.06
N SER A 368 19.60 -91.95 1.26
CA SER A 368 19.65 -92.73 2.51
C SER A 368 18.27 -93.23 2.97
N LEU A 369 17.22 -92.40 2.89
CA LEU A 369 15.86 -92.82 3.25
C LEU A 369 15.31 -93.87 2.28
N SER A 370 15.63 -93.78 0.98
CA SER A 370 15.17 -94.76 -0.01
C SER A 370 15.81 -96.13 0.20
N GLU A 371 17.11 -96.17 0.53
CA GLU A 371 17.83 -97.42 0.76
C GLU A 371 17.37 -98.10 2.06
N HIS A 372 17.08 -97.31 3.10
CA HIS A 372 16.59 -97.82 4.39
C HIS A 372 15.08 -98.17 4.40
N LEU A 373 14.24 -97.46 3.64
CA LEU A 373 12.83 -97.84 3.46
C LEU A 373 12.67 -99.09 2.58
N PHE A 374 13.54 -99.29 1.58
CA PHE A 374 13.52 -100.49 0.74
C PHE A 374 13.99 -101.73 1.52
N LYS A 375 14.97 -101.57 2.42
CA LYS A 375 15.40 -102.63 3.34
C LYS A 375 14.35 -102.95 4.40
N GLY A 376 13.69 -101.93 4.96
CA GLY A 376 12.63 -102.08 5.96
C GLY A 376 11.34 -102.73 5.42
N LEU A 377 10.99 -102.47 4.15
CA LEU A 377 9.87 -103.15 3.48
C LEU A 377 10.15 -104.63 3.17
N LEU A 378 11.41 -105.04 3.09
CA LEU A 378 11.82 -106.42 2.82
C LEU A 378 11.97 -107.31 4.08
N THR A 379 12.11 -106.74 5.28
CA THR A 379 12.34 -107.49 6.53
C THR A 379 11.19 -107.47 7.53
N GLY A 380 10.07 -106.80 7.25
CA GLY A 380 8.81 -107.00 8.00
C GLY A 380 8.89 -106.79 9.52
N SER A 381 9.62 -105.76 9.97
CA SER A 381 9.70 -105.37 11.39
C SER A 381 9.34 -103.90 11.56
N SER A 382 8.36 -103.62 12.42
CA SER A 382 7.88 -102.29 12.80
C SER A 382 8.97 -101.44 13.43
N TRP A 383 9.04 -100.16 13.06
CA TRP A 383 9.98 -99.17 13.60
C TRP A 383 9.87 -99.04 15.14
N GLU A 384 11.00 -99.13 15.84
CA GLU A 384 11.14 -98.67 17.23
C GLU A 384 11.47 -97.17 17.24
N GLU A 385 10.69 -96.38 17.98
CA GLU A 385 10.83 -94.92 18.16
C GLU A 385 12.23 -94.45 18.62
N GLY A 386 13.07 -95.35 19.13
CA GLY A 386 14.44 -95.05 19.56
C GLY A 386 15.40 -94.71 18.41
N ALA A 387 15.31 -95.42 17.28
CA ALA A 387 16.23 -95.23 16.15
C ALA A 387 15.99 -93.89 15.42
N VAL A 388 14.75 -93.39 15.44
CA VAL A 388 14.36 -92.11 14.84
C VAL A 388 14.93 -90.95 15.63
N ARG A 389 14.92 -91.06 16.97
CA ARG A 389 15.53 -90.06 17.86
C ARG A 389 17.03 -89.96 17.69
N GLU A 390 17.73 -91.09 17.56
CA GLU A 390 19.18 -91.11 17.40
C GLU A 390 19.61 -90.50 16.04
N THR A 391 18.84 -90.73 14.98
CA THR A 391 19.08 -90.07 13.68
C THR A 391 18.75 -88.58 13.67
N LEU A 392 17.79 -88.12 14.49
CA LEU A 392 17.46 -86.70 14.65
C LEU A 392 18.49 -85.96 15.53
N GLU A 393 19.02 -86.59 16.57
CA GLU A 393 20.10 -86.03 17.40
C GLU A 393 21.43 -85.90 16.64
N GLN A 394 21.73 -86.80 15.70
CA GLN A 394 22.87 -86.67 14.78
C GLN A 394 22.71 -85.50 13.79
N ILE A 395 21.49 -85.04 13.51
CA ILE A 395 21.21 -83.91 12.61
C ILE A 395 21.27 -82.56 13.36
N GLU A 396 20.97 -82.54 14.66
CA GLU A 396 20.99 -81.31 15.48
C GLU A 396 22.41 -80.95 16.00
N SER A 397 23.38 -81.87 15.90
CA SER A 397 24.77 -81.59 16.28
C SER A 397 25.80 -82.49 15.57
N PRO A 398 26.52 -82.01 14.52
CA PRO A 398 27.76 -82.62 14.10
C PRO A 398 28.90 -82.08 14.97
N SER A 399 29.52 -82.98 15.74
CA SER A 399 30.70 -82.72 16.53
C SER A 399 31.90 -82.32 15.66
N ILE A 400 32.41 -81.12 15.93
CA ILE A 400 33.71 -80.51 15.54
C ILE A 400 33.86 -80.11 14.06
#